data_AF-A0A535KHK6-F1
#
_entry.id   AF-A0A535KHK6-F1
#
_cell.length_a   1.000
_cell.length_b   1.000
_cell.length_c   1.000
_cell.angle_alpha   90.00
_cell.angle_beta   90.00
_cell.angle_gamma   90.00
#
_symmetry.space_group_name_H-M   'P 1'
#
loop_
_entity.id
_entity.type
_entity.pdbx_description
1 polymer ?
#
loop_
_entity_poly.entity_id
_entity_poly.type
_entity_poly.pdbx_seq_one_letter_code
_entity_poly.pdbx_strand_id
1 'polypeptide(L)'
;GYGETPLQMATGASVLAAQGILRQPYAISVVTKGDNLMYVYQYDPGKQVVDPRVAYIMEQIMSNDNNRAMIFGRNSLLTLPGRRVGVKTGTSDSFADAWTVGYTPHLVAAVWGGNANWTVKMTNNSDSYYIAAPMWHPFMQMALDSLGLGDEWYSEPAGLVNQSCHGQTAYYMPGTHC
;
A
#
# COMPACT_ATOMS: atom_id res chain seq x y z
N GLY A 1 5.02 -16.32 -12.20
CA GLY A 1 4.30 -15.26 -11.47
C GLY A 1 2.86 -15.24 -11.92
N TYR A 2 1.98 -14.63 -11.14
CA TYR A 2 0.61 -14.30 -11.57
C TYR A 2 0.63 -12.91 -12.22
N GLY A 3 -0.12 -12.73 -13.30
CA GLY A 3 -0.25 -11.44 -13.96
C GLY A 3 -1.29 -10.60 -13.23
N GLU A 4 -0.89 -9.46 -12.67
CA GLU A 4 -1.76 -8.54 -11.95
C GLU A 4 -1.65 -7.14 -12.56
N THR A 5 -2.79 -6.47 -12.71
CA THR A 5 -2.81 -5.07 -13.11
C THR A 5 -2.45 -4.15 -11.94
N PRO A 6 -1.94 -2.93 -12.18
CA PRO A 6 -1.74 -1.95 -11.12
C PRO A 6 -3.01 -1.66 -10.30
N LEU A 7 -4.18 -1.69 -10.94
CA LEU A 7 -5.46 -1.52 -10.25
C LEU A 7 -5.76 -2.67 -9.28
N GLN A 8 -5.49 -3.92 -9.66
CA GLN A 8 -5.65 -5.07 -8.77
C GLN A 8 -4.67 -5.00 -7.59
N MET A 9 -3.41 -4.63 -7.84
CA MET A 9 -2.40 -4.45 -6.78
C MET A 9 -2.81 -3.34 -5.80
N ALA A 10 -3.27 -2.20 -6.31
CA ALA A 10 -3.79 -1.12 -5.47
C ALA A 10 -5.04 -1.54 -4.69
N THR A 11 -5.93 -2.31 -5.30
CA THR A 11 -7.14 -2.84 -4.64
C THR A 11 -6.78 -3.84 -3.53
N GLY A 12 -5.78 -4.69 -3.73
CA GLY A 12 -5.29 -5.58 -2.68
C GLY A 12 -4.67 -4.81 -1.52
N ALA A 13 -3.83 -3.81 -1.80
CA ALA A 13 -3.23 -2.97 -0.77
C ALA A 13 -4.27 -2.09 -0.05
N SER A 14 -5.34 -1.68 -0.73
CA SER A 14 -6.42 -0.89 -0.10
C SER A 14 -7.19 -1.67 0.95
N VAL A 15 -7.23 -3.01 0.87
CA VAL A 15 -7.78 -3.85 1.94
C VAL A 15 -7.00 -3.61 3.24
N LEU A 16 -5.67 -3.60 3.19
CA LEU A 16 -4.87 -3.29 4.37
C LEU A 16 -5.12 -1.85 4.80
N ALA A 17 -5.05 -0.90 3.86
CA ALA A 17 -5.27 0.51 4.14
C ALA A 17 -6.66 0.84 4.73
N ALA A 18 -7.64 -0.03 4.51
CA ALA A 18 -9.00 0.10 5.01
C ALA A 18 -9.29 -0.87 6.18
N GLN A 19 -8.28 -1.23 6.98
CA GLN A 19 -8.42 -2.10 8.16
C GLN A 19 -9.09 -3.45 7.84
N GLY A 20 -8.80 -4.00 6.66
CA GLY A 20 -9.28 -5.29 6.19
C GLY A 20 -10.57 -5.26 5.36
N ILE A 21 -11.09 -4.08 5.03
CA ILE A 21 -12.31 -3.93 4.22
C ILE A 21 -11.96 -3.82 2.73
N LEU A 22 -12.48 -4.74 1.93
CA LEU A 22 -12.43 -4.66 0.47
C LEU A 22 -13.59 -3.82 -0.06
N ARG A 23 -13.27 -2.82 -0.90
CA ARG A 23 -14.22 -2.10 -1.74
C ARG A 23 -13.82 -2.23 -3.19
N GLN A 24 -14.78 -2.47 -4.08
CA GLN A 24 -14.47 -2.55 -5.50
C GLN A 24 -14.15 -1.16 -6.06
N PRO A 25 -13.04 -0.99 -6.80
CA PRO A 25 -12.72 0.30 -7.40
C PRO A 25 -13.74 0.65 -8.48
N TYR A 26 -14.08 1.93 -8.59
CA TYR A 26 -14.93 2.48 -9.63
C TYR A 26 -14.37 3.81 -10.11
N ALA A 27 -14.55 4.13 -11.39
CA ALA A 27 -14.08 5.38 -12.00
C ALA A 27 -15.23 6.32 -12.38
N ILE A 28 -16.43 5.79 -12.56
CA ILE A 28 -17.62 6.55 -12.99
C ILE A 28 -18.56 6.66 -11.79
N SER A 29 -18.78 7.88 -11.30
CA SER A 29 -19.71 8.14 -10.19
C SER A 29 -21.10 8.57 -10.65
N VAL A 30 -21.20 9.26 -11.80
CA VAL A 30 -22.46 9.77 -12.34
C VAL A 30 -22.41 9.77 -13.88
N VAL A 31 -23.52 9.43 -14.52
CA VAL A 31 -23.75 9.64 -15.96
C VAL A 31 -25.08 10.36 -16.15
N THR A 32 -25.09 11.43 -16.94
CA THR A 32 -26.30 12.18 -17.29
C THR A 32 -26.49 12.27 -18.80
N LYS A 33 -27.73 12.47 -19.24
CA LYS A 33 -28.09 12.78 -20.63
C LYS A 33 -29.02 13.99 -20.63
N GLY A 34 -28.45 15.18 -20.81
CA GLY A 34 -29.15 16.43 -20.49
C GLY A 34 -29.47 16.47 -18.99
N ASP A 35 -30.70 16.80 -18.64
CA ASP A 35 -31.15 16.84 -17.24
C ASP A 35 -31.50 15.44 -16.67
N ASN A 36 -31.46 14.40 -17.50
CA ASN A 36 -31.80 13.05 -17.07
C ASN A 36 -30.60 12.35 -16.43
N LEU A 37 -30.76 11.92 -15.17
CA LEU A 37 -29.82 11.02 -14.49
C LEU A 37 -29.92 9.61 -15.09
N MET A 38 -28.82 9.13 -15.68
CA MET A 38 -28.75 7.80 -16.31
C MET A 38 -28.11 6.77 -15.39
N TYR A 39 -27.13 7.19 -14.58
CA TYR A 39 -26.44 6.35 -13.62
C TYR A 39 -25.92 7.21 -12.47
N VAL A 40 -26.00 6.67 -11.26
CA VAL A 40 -25.29 7.17 -10.09
C VAL A 40 -24.71 5.97 -9.34
N TYR A 41 -23.43 6.08 -8.98
CA TYR A 41 -22.76 5.08 -8.18
C TYR A 41 -23.45 4.96 -6.82
N GLN A 42 -23.80 3.74 -6.47
CA GLN A 42 -24.37 3.41 -5.16
C GLN A 42 -23.23 3.13 -4.21
N TYR A 43 -23.27 3.76 -3.05
CA TYR A 43 -22.26 3.56 -2.01
C TYR A 43 -22.13 2.07 -1.65
N ASP A 44 -20.92 1.53 -1.81
CA ASP A 44 -20.56 0.18 -1.38
C ASP A 44 -19.89 0.28 0.01
N PRO A 45 -20.52 -0.22 1.09
CA PRO A 45 -19.89 -0.25 2.41
C PRO A 45 -18.62 -1.13 2.43
N GLY A 46 -18.48 -2.03 1.45
CA GLY A 46 -17.40 -2.99 1.33
C GLY A 46 -17.67 -4.28 2.11
N LYS A 47 -16.71 -5.20 2.01
CA LYS A 47 -16.73 -6.50 2.71
C LYS A 47 -15.48 -6.64 3.57
N GLN A 48 -15.65 -7.01 4.83
CA GLN A 48 -14.53 -7.42 5.68
C GLN A 48 -13.96 -8.73 5.16
N VAL A 49 -12.74 -8.69 4.63
CA VAL A 49 -12.05 -9.88 4.05
C VAL A 49 -10.78 -10.26 4.81
N VAL A 50 -10.24 -9.35 5.61
CA VAL A 50 -9.11 -9.58 6.52
C VAL A 50 -9.53 -9.12 7.92
N ASP A 51 -9.16 -9.84 8.98
CA ASP A 51 -9.42 -9.40 10.35
C ASP A 51 -8.70 -8.06 10.62
N PRO A 52 -9.36 -7.04 11.20
CA PRO A 52 -8.74 -5.73 11.44
C PRO A 52 -7.48 -5.83 12.32
N ARG A 53 -7.39 -6.81 13.22
CA ARG A 53 -6.18 -7.07 14.03
C ARG A 53 -5.01 -7.52 13.18
N VAL A 54 -5.27 -8.34 12.16
CA VAL A 54 -4.25 -8.80 11.20
C VAL A 54 -3.82 -7.64 10.30
N ALA A 55 -4.77 -6.84 9.79
CA ALA A 55 -4.45 -5.65 9.02
C ALA A 55 -3.57 -4.68 9.82
N TYR A 56 -3.91 -4.44 11.09
CA TYR A 56 -3.13 -3.60 11.99
C TYR A 56 -1.71 -4.11 12.21
N ILE A 57 -1.52 -5.40 12.48
CA ILE A 57 -0.18 -5.99 12.60
C ILE A 57 0.64 -5.74 11.31
N MET A 58 0.03 -5.98 10.13
CA MET A 58 0.69 -5.73 8.85
C MET A 58 1.08 -4.26 8.66
N GLU A 59 0.22 -3.33 9.08
CA GLU A 59 0.50 -1.90 9.03
C GLU A 59 1.69 -1.51 9.90
N GLN A 60 1.79 -2.05 11.12
CA GLN A 60 2.95 -1.78 12.00
C GLN A 60 4.24 -2.31 11.39
N ILE A 61 4.19 -3.50 10.77
CA ILE A 61 5.34 -4.09 10.08
C ILE A 61 5.75 -3.24 8.87
N MET A 62 4.78 -2.90 8.01
CA MET A 62 5.03 -2.24 6.73
C MET A 62 5.34 -0.75 6.87
N SER A 63 4.96 -0.11 7.97
CA SER A 63 5.20 1.31 8.19
C SER A 63 6.47 1.64 8.95
N ASN A 64 7.04 0.67 9.66
CA ASN A 64 8.27 0.88 10.41
C ASN A 64 9.50 0.86 9.47
N ASP A 65 10.13 2.02 9.30
CA ASP A 65 11.33 2.17 8.46
C ASP A 65 12.50 1.28 8.93
N ASN A 66 12.62 1.03 10.24
CA ASN A 66 13.69 0.16 10.76
C ASN A 66 13.59 -1.28 10.24
N ASN A 67 12.38 -1.77 9.93
CA ASN A 67 12.19 -3.13 9.42
C ASN A 67 12.81 -3.33 8.03
N ARG A 68 13.05 -2.25 7.29
CA ARG A 68 13.59 -2.27 5.92
C ARG A 68 14.95 -1.61 5.78
N ALA A 69 15.45 -0.99 6.85
CA ALA A 69 16.68 -0.22 6.87
C ALA A 69 17.95 -1.02 6.50
N MET A 70 17.99 -2.32 6.80
CA MET A 70 19.14 -3.17 6.44
C MET A 70 19.38 -3.23 4.93
N ILE A 71 18.33 -3.16 4.13
CA ILE A 71 18.40 -3.29 2.67
C ILE A 71 18.42 -1.91 2.00
N PHE A 72 17.54 -1.00 2.43
CA PHE A 72 17.31 0.27 1.71
C PHE A 72 17.89 1.49 2.42
N GLY A 73 18.47 1.33 3.61
CA GLY A 73 18.82 2.43 4.48
C GLY A 73 17.60 3.07 5.15
N ARG A 74 17.85 3.92 6.15
CA ARG A 74 16.81 4.70 6.84
C ARG A 74 16.45 5.96 6.05
N ASN A 75 15.22 6.43 6.20
CA ASN A 75 14.70 7.62 5.53
C ASN A 75 14.90 7.57 4.00
N SER A 76 14.73 6.36 3.45
CA SER A 76 14.88 6.08 2.02
C SER A 76 13.66 6.58 1.23
N LEU A 77 13.65 6.34 -0.09
CA LEU A 77 12.49 6.61 -0.94
C LEU A 77 11.22 5.85 -0.51
N LEU A 78 11.34 4.87 0.39
CA LEU A 78 10.23 4.12 0.97
C LEU A 78 9.69 4.76 2.26
N THR A 79 10.03 6.02 2.52
CA THR A 79 9.48 6.84 3.60
C THR A 79 8.89 8.12 3.04
N LEU A 80 8.02 8.77 3.81
CA LEU A 80 7.46 10.08 3.48
C LEU A 80 7.71 11.04 4.66
N PRO A 81 8.42 12.16 4.48
CA PRO A 81 8.64 13.12 5.54
C PRO A 81 7.33 13.59 6.19
N GLY A 82 7.29 13.56 7.53
CA GLY A 82 6.13 14.01 8.31
C GLY A 82 4.89 13.12 8.21
N ARG A 83 5.01 11.89 7.68
CA ARG A 83 3.89 10.97 7.49
C ARG A 83 4.29 9.52 7.71
N ARG A 84 3.41 8.74 8.33
CA ARG A 84 3.51 7.29 8.35
C ARG A 84 2.97 6.69 7.06
N VAL A 85 3.68 5.70 6.52
CA VAL A 85 3.33 5.04 5.25
C VAL A 85 3.67 3.56 5.28
N GLY A 86 2.69 2.72 4.96
CA GLY A 86 2.92 1.30 4.73
C GLY A 86 3.39 1.11 3.29
N VAL A 87 4.52 0.44 3.06
CA VAL A 87 5.03 0.26 1.68
C VAL A 87 5.77 -1.06 1.51
N LYS A 88 5.65 -1.64 0.32
CA LYS A 88 6.40 -2.82 -0.08
C LYS A 88 6.86 -2.72 -1.54
N THR A 89 8.11 -3.15 -1.75
CA THR A 89 8.72 -3.33 -3.06
C THR A 89 8.60 -4.77 -3.55
N GLY A 90 8.64 -4.99 -4.87
CA GLY A 90 8.76 -6.30 -5.49
C GLY A 90 9.57 -6.21 -6.79
N THR A 91 10.55 -7.08 -6.96
CA THR A 91 11.29 -7.26 -8.22
C THR A 91 11.05 -8.70 -8.67
N SER A 92 10.66 -8.93 -9.93
CA SER A 92 10.60 -10.28 -10.47
C SER A 92 12.03 -10.87 -10.60
N ASP A 93 12.22 -12.17 -10.39
CA ASP A 93 13.55 -12.82 -10.48
C ASP A 93 14.26 -12.58 -11.82
N SER A 94 13.49 -12.40 -12.90
CA SER A 94 14.03 -12.17 -14.24
C SER A 94 14.22 -10.69 -14.59
N PHE A 95 14.05 -9.77 -13.63
CA PHE A 95 14.09 -8.31 -13.83
C PHE A 95 13.16 -7.82 -14.95
N ALA A 96 12.00 -8.47 -15.12
CA ALA A 96 10.97 -8.02 -16.05
C ALA A 96 10.03 -6.99 -15.41
N ASP A 97 9.77 -7.13 -14.10
CA ASP A 97 8.87 -6.26 -13.34
C ASP A 97 9.55 -5.66 -12.12
N ALA A 98 9.28 -4.38 -11.90
CA ALA A 98 9.57 -3.63 -10.69
C ALA A 98 8.26 -3.02 -10.15
N TRP A 99 7.91 -3.33 -8.90
CA TRP A 99 6.69 -2.87 -8.23
C TRP A 99 7.02 -2.12 -6.95
N THR A 100 6.41 -0.96 -6.75
CA THR A 100 6.33 -0.31 -5.43
C THR A 100 4.86 -0.03 -5.14
N VAL A 101 4.35 -0.63 -4.08
CA VAL A 101 2.97 -0.44 -3.63
C VAL A 101 2.99 0.05 -2.20
N GLY A 102 2.32 1.17 -1.96
CA GLY A 102 2.27 1.75 -0.63
C GLY A 102 1.02 2.57 -0.40
N TYR A 103 0.74 2.84 0.88
CA TYR A 103 -0.52 3.42 1.31
C TYR A 103 -0.40 4.21 2.62
N THR A 104 -1.31 5.16 2.76
CA THR A 104 -1.76 5.77 4.02
C THR A 104 -3.25 5.39 4.23
N PRO A 105 -3.90 5.76 5.34
CA PRO A 105 -5.35 5.53 5.50
C PRO A 105 -6.23 6.15 4.40
N HIS A 106 -5.70 7.13 3.66
CA HIS A 106 -6.46 7.93 2.71
C HIS A 106 -6.11 7.69 1.25
N LEU A 107 -4.92 7.14 0.97
CA LEU A 107 -4.43 6.98 -0.39
C LEU A 107 -3.60 5.71 -0.52
N VAL A 108 -3.85 4.96 -1.59
CA VAL A 108 -3.05 3.81 -2.01
C VAL A 108 -2.52 4.09 -3.40
N ALA A 109 -1.23 3.83 -3.62
CA ALA A 109 -0.60 3.90 -4.93
C ALA A 109 0.17 2.63 -5.23
N ALA A 110 -0.10 2.04 -6.40
CA ALA A 110 0.67 0.95 -6.97
C ALA A 110 1.39 1.46 -8.23
N VAL A 111 2.72 1.41 -8.23
CA VAL A 111 3.56 1.80 -9.34
C VAL A 111 4.29 0.57 -9.87
N TRP A 112 4.20 0.37 -11.18
CA TRP A 112 4.91 -0.66 -11.90
C TRP A 112 5.86 -0.04 -12.92
N GLY A 113 7.04 -0.64 -13.06
CA GLY A 113 7.98 -0.38 -14.15
C GLY A 113 8.41 -1.69 -14.79
N GLY A 114 8.49 -1.67 -16.12
CA GLY A 114 8.86 -2.81 -16.95
C GLY A 114 8.46 -2.57 -18.41
N ASN A 115 8.73 -3.55 -19.27
CA ASN A 115 8.25 -3.52 -20.66
C ASN A 115 7.01 -4.39 -20.78
N ALA A 116 5.88 -3.79 -21.18
CA ALA A 116 4.58 -4.45 -21.17
C ALA A 116 4.49 -5.67 -22.12
N ASN A 117 5.33 -5.71 -23.15
CA ASN A 117 5.43 -6.81 -24.10
C ASN A 117 6.52 -7.85 -23.73
N TRP A 118 7.24 -7.64 -22.63
CA TRP A 118 8.28 -8.54 -22.11
C TRP A 118 9.45 -8.84 -23.05
N THR A 119 9.55 -8.13 -24.19
CA THR A 119 10.57 -8.42 -25.21
C THR A 119 11.96 -7.94 -24.79
N VAL A 120 12.02 -6.93 -23.91
CA VAL A 120 13.25 -6.41 -23.31
C VAL A 120 13.06 -6.42 -21.80
N LYS A 121 14.03 -6.98 -21.08
CA LYS A 121 14.05 -7.00 -19.60
C LYS A 121 14.87 -5.82 -19.09
N MET A 122 14.62 -5.42 -17.85
CA MET A 122 15.48 -4.45 -17.17
C MET A 122 16.85 -5.07 -16.95
N THR A 123 17.88 -4.23 -16.86
CA THR A 123 19.24 -4.69 -16.54
C THR A 123 19.26 -5.37 -15.17
N ASN A 124 20.08 -6.40 -15.00
CA ASN A 124 20.28 -7.05 -13.70
C ASN A 124 20.58 -6.01 -12.60
N ASN A 125 20.05 -6.24 -11.41
CA ASN A 125 20.09 -5.34 -10.25
C ASN A 125 19.28 -4.03 -10.41
N SER A 126 18.42 -3.94 -11.45
CA SER A 126 17.40 -2.88 -11.53
C SER A 126 16.21 -3.21 -10.64
N ASP A 127 16.47 -3.36 -9.34
CA ASP A 127 15.43 -3.61 -8.36
C ASP A 127 14.39 -2.50 -8.35
N SER A 128 13.20 -2.83 -7.84
CA SER A 128 12.11 -1.87 -7.73
C SER A 128 12.50 -0.56 -7.02
N TYR A 129 13.44 -0.60 -6.08
CA TYR A 129 13.96 0.59 -5.43
C TYR A 129 14.62 1.59 -6.39
N TYR A 130 15.20 1.13 -7.50
CA TYR A 130 15.81 1.97 -8.52
C TYR A 130 14.86 2.37 -9.65
N ILE A 131 13.72 1.68 -9.78
CA ILE A 131 12.79 1.85 -10.90
C ILE A 131 11.44 2.42 -10.44
N ALA A 132 10.68 1.69 -9.63
CA ALA A 132 9.33 2.08 -9.24
C ALA A 132 9.29 3.02 -8.03
N ALA A 133 10.19 2.84 -7.04
CA ALA A 133 10.23 3.70 -5.85
C ALA A 133 10.49 5.19 -6.15
N PRO A 134 11.38 5.57 -7.09
CA PRO A 134 11.61 6.98 -7.45
C PRO A 134 10.41 7.65 -8.12
N MET A 135 9.47 6.88 -8.68
CA MET A 135 8.20 7.38 -9.20
C MET A 135 7.12 7.44 -8.10
N TRP A 136 7.05 6.38 -7.27
CA TRP A 136 6.07 6.27 -6.18
C TRP A 136 6.26 7.36 -5.12
N HIS A 137 7.49 7.62 -4.69
CA HIS A 137 7.79 8.57 -3.60
C HIS A 137 7.28 10.00 -3.89
N PRO A 138 7.69 10.67 -4.98
CA PRO A 138 7.23 12.02 -5.26
C PRO A 138 5.73 12.06 -5.57
N PHE A 139 5.16 11.03 -6.20
CA PHE A 139 3.72 10.95 -6.43
C PHE A 139 2.95 10.98 -5.10
N MET A 140 3.29 10.10 -4.17
CA MET A 140 2.62 10.03 -2.86
C MET A 140 2.79 11.34 -2.08
N GLN A 141 4.00 11.91 -2.06
CA GLN A 141 4.27 13.17 -1.38
C GLN A 141 3.39 14.29 -1.94
N MET A 142 3.42 14.51 -3.26
CA MET A 142 2.63 15.56 -3.92
C MET A 142 1.12 15.35 -3.76
N ALA A 143 0.64 14.12 -3.88
CA ALA A 143 -0.78 13.81 -3.75
C ALA A 143 -1.29 14.09 -2.33
N LEU A 144 -0.56 13.65 -1.31
CA LEU A 144 -0.94 13.87 0.09
C LEU A 144 -0.82 15.34 0.50
N ASP A 145 0.20 16.06 0.01
CA ASP A 145 0.33 17.51 0.21
C ASP A 145 -0.85 18.27 -0.43
N SER A 146 -1.24 17.89 -1.66
CA SER A 146 -2.38 18.50 -2.37
C SER A 146 -3.72 18.24 -1.69
N LEU A 147 -3.87 17.09 -1.03
CA LEU A 147 -5.05 16.75 -0.24
C LEU A 147 -5.04 17.34 1.17
N GLY A 148 -3.93 17.96 1.60
CA GLY A 148 -3.78 18.52 2.95
C GLY A 148 -3.73 17.45 4.05
N LEU A 149 -3.33 16.21 3.72
CA LEU A 149 -3.33 15.09 4.64
C LEU A 149 -1.99 14.95 5.35
N GLY A 150 -1.98 14.93 6.68
CA GLY A 150 -0.78 14.83 7.52
C GLY A 150 -0.44 13.39 7.94
N ASP A 151 0.19 13.24 9.11
CA ASP A 151 0.44 11.95 9.75
C ASP A 151 -0.82 11.41 10.43
N GLU A 152 -1.72 10.86 9.63
CA GLU A 152 -2.89 10.14 10.12
C GLU A 152 -2.64 8.63 10.03
N TRP A 153 -2.85 7.93 11.15
CA TRP A 153 -2.65 6.49 11.24
C TRP A 153 -3.72 5.81 12.08
N TYR A 154 -3.82 4.49 11.93
CA TYR A 154 -4.87 3.68 12.55
C TYR A 154 -4.73 3.59 14.07
N SER A 155 -5.86 3.57 14.76
CA SER A 155 -5.93 3.18 16.17
C SER A 155 -5.81 1.67 16.33
N GLU A 156 -5.18 1.22 17.41
CA GLU A 156 -5.06 -0.20 17.73
C GLU A 156 -6.46 -0.85 17.89
N PRO A 157 -6.79 -1.91 17.15
CA PRO A 157 -8.04 -2.63 17.31
C PRO A 157 -8.04 -3.44 18.61
N ALA A 158 -9.22 -3.58 19.22
CA ALA A 158 -9.37 -4.35 20.46
C ALA A 158 -8.97 -5.82 20.30
N GLY A 159 -8.44 -6.41 21.38
CA GLY A 159 -8.11 -7.84 21.43
C GLY A 159 -6.78 -8.22 20.77
N LEU A 160 -5.89 -7.25 20.52
CA LEU A 160 -4.48 -7.50 20.31
C LEU A 160 -3.74 -7.63 21.65
N VAL A 161 -2.64 -8.37 21.63
CA VAL A 161 -1.67 -8.42 22.73
C VAL A 161 -0.42 -7.71 22.26
N ASN A 162 0.02 -6.66 22.96
CA ASN A 162 1.30 -6.01 22.70
C ASN A 162 2.36 -6.50 23.69
N GLN A 163 3.57 -6.78 23.19
CA GLN A 163 4.69 -7.27 23.99
C GLN A 163 6.00 -6.67 23.47
N SER A 164 6.98 -6.50 24.36
CA SER A 164 8.34 -6.15 23.97
C SER A 164 9.08 -7.41 23.50
N CYS A 165 9.41 -7.47 22.20
CA CYS A 165 10.18 -8.53 21.58
C CYS A 165 11.50 -7.95 21.06
N HIS A 166 12.63 -8.46 21.54
CA HIS A 166 13.97 -7.94 21.19
C HIS A 166 14.11 -6.41 21.34
N GLY A 167 13.44 -5.82 22.34
CA GLY A 167 13.48 -4.38 22.62
C GLY A 167 12.59 -3.52 21.71
N GLN A 168 11.71 -4.13 20.91
CA GLN A 168 10.71 -3.44 20.09
C GLN A 168 9.30 -3.88 20.50
N THR A 169 8.35 -2.94 20.47
CA THR A 169 6.93 -3.29 20.63
C THR A 169 6.46 -4.08 19.41
N ALA A 170 5.96 -5.29 19.64
CA ALA A 170 5.34 -6.13 18.64
C ALA A 170 3.89 -6.46 19.05
N TYR A 171 3.05 -6.73 18.06
CA TYR A 171 1.62 -6.98 18.22
C TYR A 171 1.29 -8.41 17.82
N TYR A 172 0.49 -9.07 18.64
CA TYR A 172 0.19 -10.49 18.55
C TYR A 172 -1.32 -10.73 18.59
N MET A 173 -1.75 -11.77 17.89
CA MET A 173 -3.10 -12.29 18.04
C MET A 173 -3.24 -12.96 19.42
N PRO A 174 -4.46 -13.06 19.99
CA PRO A 174 -4.67 -13.78 21.24
C PRO A 174 -4.06 -15.18 21.22
N GLY A 175 -3.25 -15.50 22.23
CA GLY A 175 -2.59 -16.80 22.36
C GLY A 175 -1.24 -16.91 21.64
N THR A 176 -0.76 -15.87 20.95
CA THR A 176 0.60 -15.83 20.40
C THR A 176 1.50 -14.87 21.20
N HIS A 177 2.81 -15.10 21.13
CA HIS A 177 3.82 -14.36 21.90
C HIS A 177 5.13 -14.28 21.10
N CYS A 178 6.01 -13.37 21.54
CA CYS A 178 7.45 -13.50 21.33
C CYS A 178 7.95 -14.69 22.18
#